data_AF-A0A6P6RQ47-F1
#
_entry.id   AF-A0A6P6RQ47-F1
#
_cell.length_a   1.000
_cell.length_b   1.000
_cell.length_c   1.000
_cell.angle_alpha   90.00
_cell.angle_beta   90.00
_cell.angle_gamma   90.00
#
_symmetry.space_group_name_H-M   'P 1'
#
loop_
_entity.id
_entity.type
_entity.pdbx_description
1 polymer ?
#
loop_
_entity_poly.entity_id
_entity_poly.type
_entity_poly.pdbx_seq_one_letter_code
_entity_poly.pdbx_strand_id
1 'polypeptide(L)'
;MSVLVPVPPASGEAGPVALALPPKPIPLPLSGQLNPSAFITNLWLSVKICPRGFSRPELLLIARSLPRSELGACPSQPVVFRMQRPACTALLSPTGILFIMGGITKEQALWQAFRVAYKVKYRIWWKPTKHTECLQGSEHELQAKYLCRQEVEFNPHSATVLQLVCRVDLGGSYRPNVRAILDHPQLRALAIDTRDGVAVRIPNVQGYSASQKSSGNGNDAAEDLAGELFAFDAEGEGRELRGRRAARAKGPTCLIFRTGKILVLGCKSPEEINAAIDFVWPALVGL
;
A
#
# COMPACT_ATOMS: atom_id res chain seq x y z
N MET A 1 -21.37 -17.97 10.76
CA MET A 1 -20.20 -17.10 10.98
C MET A 1 -20.61 -15.68 10.65
N SER A 2 -20.57 -14.76 11.61
CA SER A 2 -20.96 -13.36 11.41
C SER A 2 -19.93 -12.69 10.49
N VAL A 3 -20.35 -12.24 9.31
CA VAL A 3 -19.49 -11.43 8.43
C VAL A 3 -19.29 -10.09 9.13
N LEU A 4 -18.09 -9.87 9.66
CA LEU A 4 -17.68 -8.59 10.24
C LEU A 4 -17.64 -7.55 9.13
N VAL A 5 -18.76 -6.84 8.96
CA VAL A 5 -18.82 -5.66 8.09
C VAL A 5 -17.99 -4.57 8.76
N PRO A 6 -16.93 -4.04 8.11
CA PRO A 6 -16.18 -2.94 8.69
C PRO A 6 -17.10 -1.74 8.92
N VAL A 7 -16.94 -1.07 10.06
CA VAL A 7 -17.71 0.15 10.35
C VAL A 7 -17.20 1.29 9.44
N PRO A 8 -18.08 2.13 8.86
CA PRO A 8 -17.64 3.30 8.12
C PRO A 8 -16.72 4.18 8.99
N PRO A 9 -15.63 4.71 8.44
CA PRO A 9 -14.74 5.60 9.18
C PRO A 9 -15.48 6.88 9.60
N ALA A 10 -15.20 7.36 10.82
CA ALA A 10 -15.85 8.54 11.39
C ALA A 10 -15.55 9.83 10.61
N SER A 11 -14.40 9.91 9.92
CA SER A 11 -14.05 10.99 9.01
C SER A 11 -13.92 10.48 7.57
N GLY A 12 -14.57 11.18 6.64
CA GLY A 12 -14.48 10.93 5.20
C GLY A 12 -13.27 11.59 4.54
N GLU A 13 -12.44 12.31 5.30
CA GLU A 13 -11.28 13.04 4.82
C GLU A 13 -10.09 12.08 4.64
N ALA A 14 -9.44 12.19 3.47
CA ALA A 14 -8.15 11.57 3.23
C ALA A 14 -7.07 12.59 3.58
N GLY A 15 -6.02 12.16 4.28
CA GLY A 15 -4.97 13.03 4.74
C GLY A 15 -3.82 12.27 5.38
N PRO A 16 -2.63 12.89 5.46
CA PRO A 16 -1.50 12.30 6.18
C PRO A 16 -1.90 11.96 7.62
N VAL A 17 -1.66 10.72 8.02
CA VAL A 17 -1.97 10.25 9.37
C VAL A 17 -0.78 10.57 10.27
N ALA A 18 -0.99 11.42 11.29
CA ALA A 18 0.07 11.73 12.24
C ALA A 18 0.57 10.46 12.93
N LEU A 19 1.90 10.29 12.95
CA LEU A 19 2.58 9.19 13.61
C LEU A 19 3.33 9.76 14.82
N ALA A 20 2.93 9.35 16.02
CA ALA A 20 3.66 9.68 17.24
C ALA A 20 4.96 8.88 17.28
N LEU A 21 6.09 9.55 17.07
CA LEU A 21 7.41 8.93 17.20
C LEU A 21 7.90 8.98 18.65
N PRO A 22 8.62 7.93 19.07
CA PRO A 22 9.62 7.93 20.12
C PRO A 22 10.24 9.29 20.44
N PRO A 23 10.24 9.91 21.64
CA PRO A 23 11.13 11.05 21.86
C PRO A 23 12.57 10.57 21.64
N LYS A 24 13.28 11.24 20.73
CA LYS A 24 14.67 10.91 20.37
C LYS A 24 15.64 11.83 21.10
N PRO A 25 16.86 11.37 21.44
CA PRO A 25 17.86 12.22 22.08
C PRO A 25 18.26 13.36 21.14
N ILE A 26 18.09 14.60 21.59
CA ILE A 26 18.48 15.80 20.84
C ILE A 26 19.67 16.44 21.55
N PRO A 27 20.83 16.61 20.88
CA PRO A 27 21.95 17.37 21.42
C PRO A 27 21.53 18.79 21.80
N LEU A 28 22.04 19.32 22.92
CA LEU A 28 21.73 20.67 23.41
C LEU A 28 21.83 21.77 22.32
N PRO A 29 22.84 21.78 21.43
CA PRO A 29 22.94 22.78 20.36
C PRO A 29 21.76 22.77 19.37
N LEU A 30 21.06 21.64 19.25
CA LEU A 30 19.97 21.42 18.32
C LEU A 30 18.58 21.49 18.98
N SER A 31 18.51 21.59 20.31
CA SER A 31 17.27 21.57 21.10
C SER A 31 16.26 22.66 20.73
N GLY A 32 16.73 23.80 20.21
CA GLY A 32 15.88 24.89 19.69
C GLY A 32 15.68 24.87 18.17
N GLN A 33 16.34 23.97 17.44
CA GLN A 33 16.29 23.90 15.98
C GLN A 33 15.50 22.71 15.45
N LEU A 34 15.36 21.65 16.25
CA LEU A 34 14.63 20.43 15.90
C LEU A 34 13.24 20.42 16.54
N ASN A 35 12.23 20.15 15.73
CA ASN A 35 10.88 19.86 16.17
C ASN A 35 10.30 18.74 15.29
N PRO A 36 10.73 17.47 15.52
CA PRO A 36 10.41 16.38 14.63
C PRO A 36 8.92 16.04 14.67
N SER A 37 8.31 15.96 13.49
CA SER A 37 6.94 15.49 13.29
C SER A 37 6.91 14.42 12.22
N ALA A 38 6.03 13.43 12.36
CA ALA A 38 5.94 12.33 11.40
C ALA A 38 4.52 12.07 10.95
N PHE A 39 4.40 11.72 9.68
CA PHE A 39 3.12 11.55 9.00
C PHE A 39 3.20 10.36 8.05
N ILE A 40 2.30 9.38 8.21
CA ILE A 40 2.09 8.35 7.20
C ILE A 40 1.36 9.01 6.03
N THR A 41 2.05 9.13 4.90
CA THR A 41 1.53 9.80 3.70
C THR A 41 0.89 8.83 2.72
N ASN A 42 1.25 7.55 2.77
CA ASN A 42 0.68 6.52 1.91
C ASN A 42 0.70 5.15 2.61
N LEU A 43 -0.40 4.41 2.47
CA LEU A 43 -0.57 3.03 2.92
C LEU A 43 -0.98 2.18 1.72
N TRP A 44 -0.30 1.05 1.56
CA TRP A 44 -0.59 0.05 0.54
C TRP A 44 -1.03 -1.23 1.24
N LEU A 45 -2.27 -1.64 1.00
CA LEU A 45 -2.90 -2.79 1.61
C LEU A 45 -3.41 -3.74 0.52
N SER A 46 -3.16 -5.03 0.68
CA SER A 46 -3.70 -6.07 -0.19
C SER A 46 -4.71 -6.93 0.57
N VAL A 47 -5.79 -7.33 -0.09
CA VAL A 47 -6.75 -8.30 0.42
C VAL A 47 -7.22 -9.21 -0.70
N LYS A 48 -7.21 -10.52 -0.48
CA LYS A 48 -7.76 -11.49 -1.44
C LYS A 48 -9.28 -11.50 -1.33
N ILE A 49 -9.98 -11.15 -2.41
CA ILE A 49 -11.45 -11.10 -2.45
C ILE A 49 -12.08 -12.23 -3.28
N CYS A 50 -11.32 -12.84 -4.18
CA CYS A 50 -11.77 -13.98 -4.97
C CYS A 50 -10.62 -14.98 -5.16
N PRO A 51 -10.66 -16.17 -4.54
CA PRO A 51 -9.59 -17.16 -4.64
C PRO A 51 -9.30 -17.62 -6.08
N ARG A 52 -10.36 -17.78 -6.87
CA ARG A 52 -10.31 -18.24 -8.27
C ARG A 52 -9.88 -17.15 -9.25
N GLY A 53 -9.78 -15.91 -8.81
CA GLY A 53 -9.49 -14.77 -9.67
C GLY A 53 -10.66 -14.39 -10.58
N PHE A 54 -10.36 -13.56 -11.58
CA PHE A 54 -11.31 -13.06 -12.56
C PHE A 54 -10.74 -13.23 -13.96
N SER A 55 -11.55 -13.77 -14.86
CA SER A 55 -11.27 -13.77 -16.28
C SER A 55 -11.34 -12.34 -16.84
N ARG A 56 -10.71 -12.15 -18.00
CA ARG A 56 -10.69 -10.85 -18.67
C ARG A 56 -12.09 -10.29 -18.99
N PRO A 57 -13.06 -11.07 -19.50
CA PRO A 57 -14.43 -10.58 -19.71
C PRO A 57 -15.10 -10.12 -18.40
N GLU A 58 -14.83 -10.79 -17.29
CA GLU A 58 -15.37 -10.42 -15.99
C GLU A 58 -14.77 -9.10 -15.48
N LEU A 59 -13.45 -8.91 -15.62
CA LEU A 59 -12.81 -7.63 -15.30
C LEU A 59 -13.36 -6.48 -16.15
N LEU A 60 -13.62 -6.74 -17.44
CA LEU A 60 -14.22 -5.74 -18.33
C LEU A 60 -15.66 -5.41 -17.91
N LEU A 61 -16.46 -6.40 -17.53
CA LEU A 61 -17.80 -6.17 -17.00
C LEU A 61 -17.74 -5.36 -15.69
N ILE A 62 -16.79 -5.68 -14.80
CA ILE A 62 -16.57 -4.95 -13.56
C ILE A 62 -16.23 -3.48 -13.85
N ALA A 63 -15.28 -3.24 -14.76
CA ALA A 63 -14.83 -1.90 -15.12
C ALA A 63 -15.94 -1.04 -15.76
N ARG A 64 -16.85 -1.66 -16.51
CA ARG A 64 -18.01 -0.96 -17.12
C ARG A 64 -19.15 -0.71 -16.14
N SER A 65 -19.30 -1.57 -15.14
CA SER A 65 -20.41 -1.51 -14.19
C SER A 65 -20.14 -0.54 -13.02
N LEU A 66 -18.88 -0.27 -12.72
CA LEU A 66 -18.50 0.60 -11.62
C LEU A 66 -18.09 1.99 -12.13
N PRO A 67 -18.47 3.07 -11.43
CA PRO A 67 -18.05 4.41 -11.83
C PRO A 67 -16.58 4.62 -11.50
N ARG A 68 -15.88 5.40 -12.35
CA ARG A 68 -14.46 5.75 -12.19
C ARG A 68 -13.54 4.52 -12.11
N SER A 69 -13.90 3.48 -12.86
CA SER A 69 -13.00 2.38 -13.15
C SER A 69 -12.40 2.50 -14.53
N GLU A 70 -11.14 2.10 -14.61
CA GLU A 70 -10.36 2.03 -15.83
C GLU A 70 -9.76 0.63 -15.94
N LEU A 71 -9.72 0.12 -17.17
CA LEU A 71 -9.07 -1.15 -17.50
C LEU A 71 -8.33 -0.93 -18.81
N GLY A 72 -7.00 -1.00 -18.77
CA GLY A 72 -6.20 -0.86 -19.99
C GLY A 72 -6.29 -2.10 -20.88
N ALA A 73 -5.70 -2.08 -22.07
CA ALA A 73 -5.87 -3.10 -23.10
C ALA A 73 -5.23 -4.46 -22.78
N CYS A 74 -4.22 -4.51 -21.91
CA CYS A 74 -3.44 -5.73 -21.68
C CYS A 74 -4.21 -6.76 -20.81
N PRO A 75 -4.14 -8.07 -21.11
CA PRO A 75 -4.84 -9.10 -20.34
C PRO A 75 -4.43 -9.17 -18.86
N SER A 76 -3.19 -8.84 -18.52
CA SER A 76 -2.67 -8.86 -17.15
C SER A 76 -3.00 -7.59 -16.34
N GLN A 77 -3.52 -6.54 -16.99
CA GLN A 77 -3.77 -5.27 -16.31
C GLN A 77 -4.92 -5.39 -15.31
N PRO A 78 -4.76 -4.84 -14.08
CA PRO A 78 -5.83 -4.78 -13.11
C PRO A 78 -6.90 -3.77 -13.52
N VAL A 79 -8.09 -3.89 -12.92
CA VAL A 79 -9.08 -2.82 -12.93
C VAL A 79 -8.68 -1.78 -11.90
N VAL A 80 -8.49 -0.53 -12.32
CA VAL A 80 -8.15 0.60 -11.47
C VAL A 80 -9.43 1.30 -11.07
N PHE A 81 -9.66 1.54 -9.78
CA PHE A 81 -10.79 2.35 -9.27
C PHE A 81 -10.27 3.62 -8.60
N ARG A 82 -10.80 4.77 -8.99
CA ARG A 82 -10.57 6.04 -8.29
C ARG A 82 -11.68 6.30 -7.28
N MET A 83 -11.41 5.97 -6.03
CA MET A 83 -12.39 6.04 -4.95
C MET A 83 -12.40 7.42 -4.30
N GLN A 84 -13.56 7.79 -3.74
CA GLN A 84 -13.74 9.00 -2.95
C GLN A 84 -14.36 8.65 -1.59
N ARG A 85 -14.10 9.54 -0.62
CA ARG A 85 -14.58 9.47 0.77
C ARG A 85 -14.29 8.13 1.45
N PRO A 86 -13.03 7.89 1.85
CA PRO A 86 -11.84 8.73 1.62
C PRO A 86 -11.25 8.57 0.21
N ALA A 87 -10.52 9.57 -0.27
CA ALA A 87 -9.88 9.51 -1.59
C ALA A 87 -8.73 8.48 -1.59
N CYS A 88 -8.82 7.47 -2.46
CA CYS A 88 -7.78 6.44 -2.61
C CYS A 88 -7.88 5.76 -3.99
N THR A 89 -6.86 5.00 -4.34
CA THR A 89 -6.85 4.17 -5.55
C THR A 89 -6.98 2.71 -5.14
N ALA A 90 -7.89 1.98 -5.77
CA ALA A 90 -7.99 0.54 -5.62
C ALA A 90 -7.60 -0.16 -6.93
N LEU A 91 -6.92 -1.30 -6.86
CA LEU A 91 -6.53 -2.11 -8.02
C LEU A 91 -7.05 -3.53 -7.82
N LEU A 92 -7.92 -4.01 -8.69
CA LEU A 92 -8.36 -5.40 -8.69
C LEU A 92 -7.57 -6.18 -9.75
N SER A 93 -6.69 -7.07 -9.29
CA SER A 93 -5.91 -7.92 -10.18
C SER A 93 -6.76 -9.04 -10.80
N PRO A 94 -6.34 -9.60 -11.95
CA PRO A 94 -6.90 -10.84 -12.49
C PRO A 94 -6.79 -12.01 -11.53
N THR A 95 -5.80 -12.00 -10.62
CA THR A 95 -5.67 -13.03 -9.58
C THR A 95 -6.71 -12.89 -8.46
N GLY A 96 -7.59 -11.88 -8.48
CA GLY A 96 -8.62 -11.67 -7.47
C GLY A 96 -8.09 -11.07 -6.16
N ILE A 97 -6.90 -10.46 -6.20
CA ILE A 97 -6.35 -9.65 -5.12
C ILE A 97 -6.76 -8.20 -5.36
N LEU A 98 -7.28 -7.57 -4.32
CA LEU A 98 -7.60 -6.15 -4.30
C LEU A 98 -6.52 -5.41 -3.53
N PHE A 99 -5.87 -4.46 -4.18
CA PHE A 99 -4.93 -3.54 -3.56
C PHE A 99 -5.62 -2.20 -3.30
N ILE A 100 -5.39 -1.60 -2.14
CA ILE A 100 -5.85 -0.27 -1.77
C ILE A 100 -4.63 0.58 -1.45
N MET A 101 -4.53 1.74 -2.09
CA MET A 101 -3.42 2.67 -1.95
C MET A 101 -3.92 4.09 -1.70
N GLY A 102 -3.34 4.79 -0.73
CA GLY A 102 -3.59 6.21 -0.50
C GLY A 102 -3.10 6.70 0.87
N GLY A 103 -3.16 8.01 1.06
CA GLY A 103 -2.99 8.64 2.38
C GLY A 103 -4.22 8.43 3.24
N ILE A 104 -4.43 7.19 3.68
CA ILE A 104 -5.60 6.74 4.45
C ILE A 104 -5.16 5.79 5.55
N THR A 105 -5.99 5.66 6.59
CA THR A 105 -5.75 4.69 7.67
C THR A 105 -6.03 3.25 7.20
N LYS A 106 -5.54 2.26 7.96
CA LYS A 106 -5.84 0.84 7.72
C LYS A 106 -7.36 0.57 7.74
N GLU A 107 -8.08 1.18 8.68
CA GLU A 107 -9.54 1.05 8.82
C GLU A 107 -10.27 1.62 7.59
N GLN A 108 -9.86 2.81 7.15
CA GLN A 108 -10.36 3.44 5.94
C GLN A 108 -10.09 2.58 4.70
N ALA A 109 -8.91 1.97 4.60
CA ALA A 109 -8.55 1.07 3.50
C ALA A 109 -9.41 -0.20 3.50
N LEU A 110 -9.63 -0.82 4.66
CA LEU A 110 -10.49 -1.98 4.82
C LEU A 110 -11.95 -1.67 4.45
N TRP A 111 -12.45 -0.51 4.85
CA TRP A 111 -13.80 -0.05 4.46
C TRP A 111 -13.91 0.12 2.93
N GLN A 112 -12.91 0.72 2.29
CA GLN A 112 -12.90 0.87 0.83
C GLN A 112 -12.82 -0.48 0.12
N ALA A 113 -12.00 -1.40 0.63
CA ALA A 113 -11.92 -2.76 0.11
C ALA A 113 -13.26 -3.50 0.22
N PHE A 114 -13.93 -3.39 1.37
CA PHE A 114 -15.27 -3.94 1.56
C PHE A 114 -16.28 -3.36 0.57
N ARG A 115 -16.28 -2.04 0.34
CA ARG A 115 -17.18 -1.39 -0.63
C ARG A 115 -16.99 -1.93 -2.05
N VAL A 116 -15.75 -2.14 -2.47
CA VAL A 116 -15.47 -2.74 -3.79
C VAL A 116 -15.96 -4.18 -3.82
N ALA A 117 -15.56 -5.01 -2.85
CA ALA A 117 -15.96 -6.41 -2.77
C ALA A 117 -17.48 -6.60 -2.73
N TYR A 118 -18.19 -5.77 -1.97
CA TYR A 118 -19.66 -5.76 -1.90
C TYR A 118 -20.30 -5.47 -3.25
N LYS A 119 -19.83 -4.42 -3.96
CA LYS A 119 -20.36 -4.10 -5.28
C LYS A 119 -20.07 -5.22 -6.28
N VAL A 120 -18.85 -5.77 -6.25
CA VAL A 120 -18.48 -6.91 -7.09
C VAL A 120 -19.35 -8.11 -6.77
N LYS A 121 -19.68 -8.40 -5.50
CA LYS A 121 -20.52 -9.54 -5.12
C LYS A 121 -21.99 -9.39 -5.54
N TYR A 122 -22.57 -8.20 -5.39
CA TYR A 122 -24.03 -8.03 -5.42
C TYR A 122 -24.57 -7.11 -6.52
N ARG A 123 -23.74 -6.32 -7.21
CA ARG A 123 -24.21 -5.20 -8.08
C ARG A 123 -23.72 -5.26 -9.52
N ILE A 124 -22.96 -6.28 -9.90
CA ILE A 124 -22.35 -6.37 -11.25
C ILE A 124 -23.00 -7.47 -12.07
N TRP A 125 -23.25 -8.63 -11.47
CA TRP A 125 -23.81 -9.78 -12.16
C TRP A 125 -25.32 -9.62 -12.24
N TRP A 126 -25.90 -9.73 -13.42
CA TRP A 126 -27.35 -9.70 -13.61
C TRP A 126 -27.75 -10.63 -14.75
N LYS A 127 -29.01 -11.05 -14.75
CA LYS A 127 -29.63 -11.78 -15.86
C LYS A 127 -30.98 -11.17 -16.19
N PRO A 128 -31.37 -11.13 -17.48
CA PRO A 128 -32.73 -10.77 -17.85
C PRO A 128 -33.70 -11.85 -17.35
N THR A 129 -34.83 -11.43 -16.80
CA THR A 129 -35.94 -12.30 -16.39
C THR A 129 -37.19 -11.89 -17.15
N LYS A 130 -37.88 -12.87 -17.73
CA LYS A 130 -39.18 -12.66 -18.36
C LYS A 130 -40.24 -12.56 -17.26
N HIS A 131 -41.12 -11.56 -17.35
CA HIS A 131 -42.29 -11.45 -16.49
C HIS A 131 -43.26 -12.58 -16.87
N THR A 132 -43.30 -13.66 -16.08
CA THR A 132 -44.34 -14.69 -16.16
C THR A 132 -45.48 -14.32 -15.23
N GLU A 133 -46.17 -13.22 -15.50
CA GLU A 133 -47.52 -13.02 -14.99
C GLU A 133 -48.42 -12.65 -16.16
N CYS A 134 -49.31 -13.59 -16.45
CA CYS A 134 -50.35 -13.50 -17.45
C CYS A 134 -51.35 -12.41 -17.07
N LEU A 135 -51.30 -11.25 -17.71
CA LEU A 135 -52.48 -10.44 -17.98
C LEU A 135 -52.36 -9.88 -19.39
N GLN A 136 -53.43 -10.04 -20.14
CA GLN A 136 -53.56 -9.72 -21.56
C GLN A 136 -53.11 -8.28 -21.86
N GLY A 137 -52.15 -8.11 -22.77
CA GLY A 137 -52.00 -6.88 -23.55
C GLY A 137 -50.86 -5.91 -23.23
N SER A 138 -50.02 -6.14 -22.22
CA SER A 138 -48.88 -5.23 -21.93
C SER A 138 -47.56 -5.77 -22.47
N GLU A 139 -46.82 -4.93 -23.18
CA GLU A 139 -45.49 -5.18 -23.73
C GLU A 139 -44.58 -5.89 -22.72
N HIS A 140 -43.84 -6.91 -23.18
CA HIS A 140 -42.93 -7.69 -22.36
C HIS A 140 -41.78 -6.82 -21.82
N GLU A 141 -41.96 -6.17 -20.67
CA GLU A 141 -40.87 -5.50 -19.98
C GLU A 141 -39.86 -6.54 -19.47
N LEU A 142 -38.66 -6.52 -20.06
CA LEU A 142 -37.53 -7.31 -19.59
C LEU A 142 -37.01 -6.69 -18.28
N GLN A 143 -37.28 -7.35 -17.15
CA GLN A 143 -36.67 -6.96 -15.88
C GLN A 143 -35.28 -7.58 -15.72
N ALA A 144 -34.33 -6.82 -15.18
CA ALA A 144 -32.99 -7.31 -14.84
C ALA A 144 -32.93 -7.74 -13.36
N LYS A 145 -32.50 -8.98 -13.10
CA LYS A 145 -32.29 -9.50 -11.75
C LYS A 145 -30.81 -9.62 -11.45
N TYR A 146 -30.33 -8.94 -10.40
CA TYR A 146 -28.96 -9.09 -9.92
C TYR A 146 -28.72 -10.50 -9.34
N LEU A 147 -27.54 -11.04 -9.61
CA LEU A 147 -27.05 -12.32 -9.13
C LEU A 147 -25.96 -12.10 -8.09
N CYS A 148 -26.02 -12.88 -7.00
CA CYS A 148 -24.98 -12.90 -5.99
C CYS A 148 -23.86 -13.86 -6.42
N ARG A 149 -22.63 -13.37 -6.54
CA ARG A 149 -21.47 -14.22 -6.82
C ARG A 149 -20.85 -14.72 -5.51
N GLN A 150 -21.12 -15.99 -5.19
CA GLN A 150 -20.70 -16.57 -3.91
C GLN A 150 -19.18 -16.65 -3.73
N GLU A 151 -18.42 -16.82 -4.82
CA GLU A 151 -16.95 -16.90 -4.81
C GLU A 151 -16.25 -15.61 -4.38
N VAL A 152 -16.97 -14.49 -4.37
CA VAL A 152 -16.43 -13.20 -3.93
C VAL A 152 -16.74 -13.07 -2.45
N GLU A 153 -15.70 -13.03 -1.62
CA GLU A 153 -15.83 -12.91 -0.17
C GLU A 153 -14.79 -11.93 0.37
N PHE A 154 -15.23 -11.06 1.27
CA PHE A 154 -14.36 -10.12 1.94
C PHE A 154 -14.07 -10.61 3.36
N ASN A 155 -12.79 -10.85 3.65
CA ASN A 155 -12.33 -11.12 5.01
C ASN A 155 -11.32 -10.04 5.42
N PRO A 156 -11.63 -9.19 6.42
CA PRO A 156 -10.70 -8.15 6.85
C PRO A 156 -9.40 -8.71 7.47
N HIS A 157 -9.42 -9.95 7.98
CA HIS A 157 -8.26 -10.59 8.60
C HIS A 157 -7.24 -11.10 7.58
N SER A 158 -7.63 -11.30 6.31
CA SER A 158 -6.68 -11.66 5.24
C SER A 158 -5.99 -10.45 4.63
N ALA A 159 -6.24 -9.25 5.17
CA ALA A 159 -5.63 -8.03 4.69
C ALA A 159 -4.19 -7.87 5.21
N THR A 160 -3.25 -7.66 4.29
CA THR A 160 -1.83 -7.49 4.57
C THR A 160 -1.40 -6.08 4.18
N VAL A 161 -0.66 -5.41 5.06
CA VAL A 161 0.01 -4.14 4.73
C VAL A 161 1.29 -4.48 3.99
N LEU A 162 1.36 -4.07 2.73
CA LEU A 162 2.53 -4.31 1.88
C LEU A 162 3.59 -3.22 2.08
N GLN A 163 3.14 -1.98 2.24
CA GLN A 163 4.02 -0.84 2.39
C GLN A 163 3.34 0.32 3.11
N LEU A 164 4.11 0.99 3.94
CA LEU A 164 3.86 2.29 4.52
C LEU A 164 4.93 3.25 4.01
N VAL A 165 4.50 4.48 3.72
CA VAL A 165 5.37 5.60 3.41
C VAL A 165 5.19 6.63 4.50
N CYS A 166 6.27 6.97 5.19
CA CYS A 166 6.27 7.96 6.24
C CYS A 166 7.13 9.15 5.84
N ARG A 167 6.57 10.35 5.95
CA ARG A 167 7.34 11.59 5.91
C ARG A 167 7.63 12.01 7.34
N VAL A 168 8.90 12.22 7.65
CA VAL A 168 9.34 12.91 8.86
C VAL A 168 9.80 14.31 8.47
N ASP A 169 9.32 15.31 9.17
CA ASP A 169 9.83 16.67 9.08
C ASP A 169 10.62 16.94 10.36
N LEU A 170 11.93 17.15 10.25
CA LEU A 170 12.77 17.45 11.41
C LEU A 170 12.41 18.80 12.04
N GLY A 171 11.67 19.64 11.31
CA GLY A 171 11.16 20.91 11.80
C GLY A 171 12.25 21.97 12.00
N GLY A 172 11.80 23.20 12.29
CA GLY A 172 12.65 24.34 12.61
C GLY A 172 13.62 24.77 11.50
N SER A 173 14.72 25.41 11.91
CA SER A 173 15.79 25.87 11.02
C SER A 173 16.84 24.80 10.74
N TYR A 174 16.68 23.58 11.28
CA TYR A 174 17.68 22.53 11.16
C TYR A 174 17.87 22.09 9.71
N ARG A 175 19.13 21.97 9.29
CA ARG A 175 19.51 21.47 7.96
C ARG A 175 20.55 20.36 8.14
N PRO A 176 20.26 19.12 7.72
CA PRO A 176 21.19 18.01 7.90
C PRO A 176 22.48 18.24 7.13
N ASN A 177 23.63 17.99 7.78
CA ASN A 177 24.92 18.00 7.11
C ASN A 177 25.11 16.70 6.32
N VAL A 178 24.81 16.75 5.01
CA VAL A 178 24.91 15.60 4.10
C VAL A 178 26.28 14.93 4.13
N ARG A 179 27.37 15.70 4.20
CA ARG A 179 28.72 15.14 4.25
C ARG A 179 28.94 14.34 5.52
N ALA A 180 28.55 14.91 6.67
CA ALA A 180 28.64 14.21 7.95
C ALA A 180 27.83 12.90 7.97
N ILE A 181 26.65 12.87 7.32
CA ILE A 181 25.81 11.67 7.19
C ILE A 181 26.50 10.61 6.33
N LEU A 182 27.08 11.00 5.18
CA LEU A 182 27.79 10.09 4.28
C LEU A 182 29.06 9.52 4.92
N ASP A 183 29.76 10.33 5.71
CA ASP A 183 31.00 9.93 6.38
C ASP A 183 30.74 9.19 7.70
N HIS A 184 29.49 9.15 8.18
CA HIS A 184 29.15 8.54 9.45
C HIS A 184 29.48 7.03 9.44
N PRO A 185 30.23 6.50 10.43
CA PRO A 185 30.71 5.11 10.42
C PRO A 185 29.62 4.06 10.21
N GLN A 186 28.43 4.29 10.78
CA GLN A 186 27.27 3.40 10.65
C GLN A 186 26.62 3.45 9.26
N LEU A 187 26.69 4.58 8.56
CA LEU A 187 25.95 4.81 7.33
C LEU A 187 26.81 4.76 6.08
N ARG A 188 28.13 4.95 6.17
CA ARG A 188 29.04 5.07 5.01
C ARG A 188 28.91 3.95 3.97
N ALA A 189 28.66 2.72 4.40
CA ALA A 189 28.50 1.58 3.50
C ALA A 189 27.07 1.39 2.94
N LEU A 190 26.10 2.13 3.47
CA LEU A 190 24.66 2.00 3.21
C LEU A 190 24.04 3.24 2.59
N ALA A 191 24.73 4.37 2.70
CA ALA A 191 24.35 5.68 2.23
C ALA A 191 24.85 5.90 0.80
N ILE A 192 23.98 6.45 -0.04
CA ILE A 192 24.28 6.84 -1.41
C ILE A 192 23.96 8.33 -1.52
N ASP A 193 24.93 9.11 -2.00
CA ASP A 193 24.70 10.51 -2.28
C ASP A 193 23.73 10.67 -3.45
N THR A 194 22.83 11.63 -3.32
CA THR A 194 21.82 11.96 -4.33
C THR A 194 21.85 13.46 -4.59
N ARG A 195 21.29 13.90 -5.72
CA ARG A 195 21.26 15.32 -6.08
C ARG A 195 20.77 16.23 -4.94
N ASP A 196 19.76 15.77 -4.20
CA ASP A 196 19.01 16.57 -3.23
C ASP A 196 19.23 16.16 -1.76
N GLY A 197 20.09 15.16 -1.51
CA GLY A 197 20.26 14.59 -0.17
C GLY A 197 20.96 13.23 -0.16
N VAL A 198 20.58 12.34 0.75
CA VAL A 198 21.19 11.02 0.93
C VAL A 198 20.12 9.93 0.95
N ALA A 199 20.36 8.83 0.24
CA ALA A 199 19.54 7.63 0.33
C ALA A 199 20.27 6.57 1.17
N VAL A 200 19.65 6.12 2.27
CA VAL A 200 20.20 5.12 3.18
C VAL A 200 19.35 3.85 3.10
N ARG A 201 19.98 2.72 2.76
CA ARG A 201 19.33 1.40 2.79
C ARG A 201 19.59 0.74 4.15
N ILE A 202 18.53 0.56 4.93
CA ILE A 202 18.64 0.00 6.27
C ILE A 202 18.62 -1.53 6.15
N PRO A 203 19.62 -2.24 6.72
CA PRO A 203 19.62 -3.68 6.79
C PRO A 203 18.37 -4.17 7.52
N ASN A 204 17.77 -5.27 7.07
CA ASN A 204 16.58 -5.79 7.73
C ASN A 204 16.96 -6.27 9.16
N VAL A 205 16.53 -5.53 10.19
CA VAL A 205 16.88 -5.79 11.59
C VAL A 205 16.13 -7.02 12.15
N GLN A 206 15.14 -7.56 11.41
CA GLN A 206 14.42 -8.78 11.78
C GLN A 206 15.32 -10.03 11.92
N GLY A 207 16.59 -9.97 11.50
CA GLY A 207 17.57 -11.05 11.71
C GLY A 207 18.22 -11.12 13.09
N TYR A 208 18.15 -10.09 13.94
CA TYR A 208 18.84 -10.11 15.25
C TYR A 208 18.02 -10.78 16.38
N SER A 209 16.74 -11.05 16.17
CA SER A 209 15.88 -11.73 17.16
C SER A 209 15.25 -13.04 16.66
N ALA A 210 15.61 -13.51 15.46
CA ALA A 210 14.94 -14.64 14.79
C ALA A 210 15.83 -15.88 14.61
N SER A 211 16.80 -16.14 15.49
CA SER A 211 17.31 -17.49 15.69
C SER A 211 16.36 -18.27 16.60
N GLN A 212 15.10 -18.43 16.16
CA GLN A 212 14.08 -19.40 16.61
C GLN A 212 12.69 -18.91 16.17
N LYS A 213 12.28 -19.26 14.94
CA LYS A 213 11.01 -19.94 14.66
C LYS A 213 10.79 -20.04 13.14
N SER A 214 10.48 -21.26 12.76
CA SER A 214 10.27 -21.81 11.43
C SER A 214 9.03 -21.25 10.71
N SER A 215 9.16 -21.14 9.38
CA SER A 215 8.17 -21.42 8.32
C SER A 215 6.71 -20.97 8.50
N GLY A 216 6.29 -20.02 7.65
CA GLY A 216 4.89 -19.73 7.36
C GLY A 216 4.70 -19.28 5.91
N ASN A 217 4.46 -20.22 5.00
CA ASN A 217 4.10 -19.99 3.60
C ASN A 217 2.72 -19.33 3.50
N GLY A 218 2.63 -18.15 2.87
CA GLY A 218 1.36 -17.53 2.51
C GLY A 218 1.42 -16.07 2.05
N ASN A 219 2.43 -15.31 2.49
CA ASN A 219 2.56 -13.88 2.18
C ASN A 219 3.43 -13.57 0.95
N ASP A 220 4.32 -14.47 0.55
CA ASP A 220 5.29 -14.20 -0.52
C ASP A 220 4.64 -13.94 -1.88
N ALA A 221 3.53 -14.62 -2.20
CA ALA A 221 2.84 -14.46 -3.48
C ALA A 221 2.17 -13.08 -3.67
N ALA A 222 1.75 -12.43 -2.58
CA ALA A 222 1.19 -11.07 -2.66
C ALA A 222 2.30 -10.01 -2.79
N GLU A 223 3.46 -10.28 -2.18
CA GLU A 223 4.66 -9.43 -2.29
C GLU A 223 5.33 -9.56 -3.66
N ASP A 224 5.42 -10.77 -4.20
CA ASP A 224 5.92 -11.03 -5.55
C ASP A 224 5.00 -10.39 -6.60
N LEU A 225 3.68 -10.55 -6.48
CA LEU A 225 2.74 -9.93 -7.42
C LEU A 225 2.75 -8.40 -7.32
N ALA A 226 2.90 -7.83 -6.12
CA ALA A 226 3.09 -6.39 -5.97
C ALA A 226 4.41 -5.96 -6.63
N GLY A 227 5.49 -6.68 -6.40
CA GLY A 227 6.79 -6.44 -7.04
C GLY A 227 6.73 -6.52 -8.57
N GLU A 228 6.00 -7.48 -9.13
CA GLU A 228 5.79 -7.65 -10.57
C GLU A 228 4.90 -6.55 -11.15
N LEU A 229 3.82 -6.15 -10.47
CA LEU A 229 2.90 -5.11 -10.93
C LEU A 229 3.58 -3.75 -11.15
N PHE A 230 4.63 -3.45 -10.39
CA PHE A 230 5.42 -2.22 -10.49
C PHE A 230 6.72 -2.37 -11.31
N ALA A 231 7.04 -3.57 -11.80
CA ALA A 231 8.20 -3.81 -12.66
C ALA A 231 7.90 -3.64 -14.17
N PHE A 232 6.64 -3.40 -14.53
CA PHE A 232 6.17 -3.41 -15.92
C PHE A 232 6.55 -2.18 -16.76
N ASP A 233 7.07 -1.09 -16.16
CA ASP A 233 7.48 0.13 -16.88
C ASP A 233 8.97 0.18 -17.25
N ALA A 234 9.76 -0.86 -16.96
CA ALA A 234 11.16 -0.94 -17.35
C ALA A 234 11.31 -1.81 -18.61
N GLU A 235 10.94 -1.27 -19.77
CA GLU A 235 11.23 -1.92 -21.05
C GLU A 235 12.75 -2.13 -21.25
N GLY A 236 13.07 -3.34 -21.72
CA GLY A 236 14.27 -3.75 -22.46
C GLY A 236 15.64 -3.18 -22.08
N GLU A 237 16.46 -3.98 -21.39
CA GLU A 237 17.95 -4.09 -21.45
C GLU A 237 18.65 -4.24 -20.09
N GLY A 238 17.94 -4.15 -18.97
CA GLY A 238 18.54 -4.28 -17.62
C GLY A 238 18.42 -5.64 -16.94
N ARG A 239 17.84 -6.67 -17.59
CA ARG A 239 17.41 -7.91 -16.92
C ARG A 239 18.56 -8.81 -16.44
N GLU A 240 19.73 -8.79 -17.09
CA GLU A 240 20.78 -9.78 -16.80
C GLU A 240 21.70 -9.39 -15.63
N LEU A 241 21.84 -8.11 -15.29
CA LEU A 241 22.69 -7.67 -14.17
C LEU A 241 21.97 -7.58 -12.81
N ARG A 242 20.64 -7.75 -12.78
CA ARG A 242 19.84 -7.71 -11.54
C ARG A 242 19.46 -9.09 -10.99
N GLY A 243 19.73 -10.17 -11.75
CA GLY A 243 19.33 -11.54 -11.44
C GLY A 243 19.99 -12.21 -10.23
N ARG A 244 20.92 -11.54 -9.52
CA ARG A 244 21.59 -12.11 -8.32
C ARG A 244 21.43 -11.31 -7.02
N ARG A 245 20.63 -10.22 -7.00
CA ARG A 245 20.37 -9.42 -5.79
C ARG A 245 18.90 -9.37 -5.36
N ALA A 246 18.04 -10.16 -5.99
CA ALA A 246 16.59 -10.10 -5.82
C ALA A 246 15.99 -11.01 -4.73
N ALA A 247 16.81 -11.64 -3.88
CA ALA A 247 16.34 -12.58 -2.84
C ALA A 247 16.86 -12.27 -1.42
N ARG A 248 17.13 -10.99 -1.11
CA ARG A 248 17.28 -10.54 0.28
C ARG A 248 16.16 -9.57 0.55
N ALA A 249 15.35 -9.85 1.58
CA ALA A 249 14.30 -8.95 2.07
C ALA A 249 14.87 -7.53 2.12
N LYS A 250 14.40 -6.68 1.20
CA LYS A 250 14.88 -5.31 1.06
C LYS A 250 14.41 -4.57 2.32
N GLY A 251 15.33 -4.29 3.24
CA GLY A 251 15.00 -3.51 4.42
C GLY A 251 14.57 -2.08 4.05
N PRO A 252 14.05 -1.32 5.04
CA PRO A 252 13.56 0.03 4.82
C PRO A 252 14.58 0.93 4.14
N THR A 253 14.10 1.91 3.37
CA THR A 253 14.97 2.93 2.76
C THR A 253 14.57 4.31 3.27
N CYS A 254 15.55 5.06 3.79
CA CYS A 254 15.39 6.43 4.22
C CYS A 254 16.00 7.38 3.17
N LEU A 255 15.20 8.30 2.65
CA LEU A 255 15.66 9.42 1.82
C LEU A 255 15.72 10.67 2.70
N ILE A 256 16.93 11.14 3.00
CA ILE A 256 17.19 12.31 3.85
C ILE A 256 17.48 13.50 2.94
N PHE A 257 16.61 14.50 2.93
CA PHE A 257 16.78 15.69 2.11
C PHE A 257 17.53 16.79 2.86
N ARG A 258 18.30 17.61 2.11
CA ARG A 258 18.97 18.81 2.65
C ARG A 258 18.02 19.79 3.34
N THR A 259 16.73 19.72 3.01
CA THR A 259 15.67 20.55 3.58
C THR A 259 15.29 20.20 5.02
N GLY A 260 15.79 19.09 5.58
CA GLY A 260 15.37 18.57 6.89
C GLY A 260 14.15 17.64 6.83
N LYS A 261 13.70 17.28 5.62
CA LYS A 261 12.65 16.27 5.42
C LYS A 261 13.29 14.90 5.24
N ILE A 262 12.62 13.86 5.74
CA ILE A 262 13.00 12.47 5.56
C ILE A 262 11.80 11.71 5.02
N LEU A 263 12.02 10.85 4.03
CA LEU A 263 11.03 9.91 3.53
C LEU A 263 11.46 8.49 3.85
N VAL A 264 10.67 7.77 4.64
CA VAL A 264 10.89 6.38 5.01
C VAL A 264 9.99 5.50 4.14
N LEU A 265 10.60 4.55 3.43
CA LEU A 265 9.96 3.68 2.44
C LEU A 265 10.17 2.20 2.78
N GLY A 266 9.21 1.37 2.37
CA GLY A 266 9.34 -0.10 2.45
C GLY A 266 9.07 -0.70 3.83
N CYS A 267 8.51 0.07 4.77
CA CYS A 267 8.09 -0.43 6.07
C CYS A 267 6.70 -1.08 5.97
N LYS A 268 6.43 -2.11 6.76
CA LYS A 268 5.10 -2.77 6.87
C LYS A 268 4.37 -2.36 8.14
N SER A 269 5.07 -1.78 9.11
CA SER A 269 4.49 -1.36 10.38
C SER A 269 5.07 -0.03 10.90
N PRO A 270 4.36 0.67 11.80
CA PRO A 270 4.87 1.85 12.50
C PRO A 270 6.17 1.59 13.29
N GLU A 271 6.33 0.38 13.83
CA GLU A 271 7.52 -0.02 14.58
C GLU A 271 8.75 -0.10 13.68
N GLU A 272 8.59 -0.60 12.45
CA GLU A 272 9.66 -0.59 11.44
C GLU A 272 10.04 0.83 11.02
N ILE A 273 9.07 1.75 10.92
CA ILE A 273 9.33 3.17 10.66
C ILE A 273 10.15 3.75 11.81
N ASN A 274 9.77 3.47 13.06
CA ASN A 274 10.49 3.96 14.23
C ASN A 274 11.93 3.41 14.26
N ALA A 275 12.12 2.11 14.04
CA ALA A 275 13.43 1.48 13.99
C ALA A 275 14.31 2.05 12.87
N ALA A 276 13.70 2.35 11.71
CA ALA A 276 14.40 2.97 10.58
C ALA A 276 14.90 4.39 10.92
N ILE A 277 14.08 5.16 11.63
CA ILE A 277 14.45 6.50 12.08
C ILE A 277 15.54 6.40 13.16
N ASP A 278 15.41 5.49 14.12
CA ASP A 278 16.43 5.22 15.15
C ASP A 278 17.79 4.88 14.53
N PHE A 279 17.79 4.13 13.44
CA PHE A 279 19.02 3.77 12.75
C PHE A 279 19.74 4.98 12.14
N VAL A 280 19.00 5.92 11.54
CA VAL A 280 19.60 7.11 10.90
C VAL A 280 19.79 8.29 11.85
N TRP A 281 19.13 8.27 13.02
CA TRP A 281 19.10 9.39 13.96
C TRP A 281 20.49 9.85 14.42
N PRO A 282 21.42 8.96 14.84
CA PRO A 282 22.73 9.40 15.33
C PRO A 282 23.51 10.20 14.28
N ALA A 283 23.55 9.70 13.04
CA ALA A 283 24.17 10.40 11.92
C ALA A 283 23.48 11.72 11.56
N LEU A 284 22.17 11.83 11.80
CA LEU A 284 21.41 13.06 11.57
C LEU A 284 21.74 14.14 12.58
N VAL A 285 22.00 13.80 13.85
CA VAL A 285 22.23 14.80 14.92
C VAL A 285 23.70 14.89 15.37
N GLY A 286 24.58 14.07 14.80
CA GLY A 286 26.01 14.03 15.16
C GLY A 286 26.29 13.32 16.49
N LEU A 287 25.56 12.25 16.78
CA LEU A 287 25.76 11.35 17.93
C LEU A 287 26.46 10.06 17.51
#